data_AF-A0A2S8VT33-F1
#
_entry.id   AF-A0A2S8VT33-F1
#
_cell.length_a   1.000
_cell.length_b   1.000
_cell.length_c   1.000
_cell.angle_alpha   90.00
_cell.angle_beta   90.00
_cell.angle_gamma   90.00
#
_symmetry.space_group_name_H-M   'P 1'
#
loop_
_entity.id
_entity.type
_entity.pdbx_description
1 polymer ?
#
loop_
_entity_poly.entity_id
_entity_poly.type
_entity_poly.pdbx_seq_one_letter_code
_entity_poly.pdbx_strand_id
1 'polypeptide(L)'
;MGDVVQFRGRRLEANRAGRVPITVWVIDDHQPERTRWSAQLEITYAAGFRALKGFTDKKARRGGRHRFSCSPDRLNDFIWAVEPLIEAERIGVEVSGKRVRARLRRKRA
;
A
#
# COMPACT_ATOMS: atom_id res chain seq x y z
N MET A 1 -21.24 -11.47 0.88
CA MET A 1 -21.08 -10.02 0.63
C MET A 1 -19.90 -9.55 1.46
N GLY A 2 -18.93 -8.85 0.88
CA GLY A 2 -17.79 -8.30 1.62
C GLY A 2 -18.15 -6.96 2.23
N ASP A 3 -17.69 -6.70 3.45
CA ASP A 3 -17.96 -5.44 4.15
C ASP A 3 -17.44 -4.25 3.37
N VAL A 4 -18.07 -3.10 3.58
CA VAL A 4 -17.75 -1.89 2.84
C VAL A 4 -17.05 -0.90 3.76
N VAL A 5 -15.86 -0.49 3.36
CA VAL A 5 -15.06 0.49 4.11
C VAL A 5 -15.10 1.81 3.35
N GLN A 6 -15.48 2.90 4.02
CA GLN A 6 -15.39 4.23 3.42
C GLN A 6 -13.97 4.77 3.59
N PHE A 7 -13.31 5.14 2.49
CA PHE A 7 -12.01 5.81 2.50
C PHE A 7 -12.06 7.08 1.67
N ARG A 8 -11.78 8.23 2.29
CA ARG A 8 -11.85 9.57 1.65
C ARG A 8 -13.14 9.77 0.83
N GLY A 9 -14.27 9.30 1.35
CA GLY A 9 -15.60 9.38 0.70
C GLY A 9 -15.88 8.31 -0.36
N ARG A 10 -14.96 7.38 -0.62
CA ARG A 10 -15.15 6.28 -1.58
C ARG A 10 -15.41 4.95 -0.87
N ARG A 11 -16.39 4.23 -1.40
CA ARG A 11 -16.74 2.86 -1.01
C ARG A 11 -15.63 1.90 -1.48
N LEU A 12 -14.95 1.27 -0.54
CA LEU A 12 -13.97 0.20 -0.75
C LEU A 12 -14.57 -1.13 -0.33
N GLU A 13 -14.21 -2.19 -1.05
CA GLU A 13 -14.71 -3.53 -0.80
C GLU A 13 -13.72 -4.30 0.07
N ALA A 14 -14.16 -4.75 1.23
CA ALA A 14 -13.47 -5.75 2.02
C ALA A 14 -13.72 -7.14 1.44
N ASN A 15 -12.82 -8.08 1.75
CA ASN A 15 -12.97 -9.48 1.40
C ASN A 15 -14.04 -10.16 2.28
N ARG A 16 -14.28 -11.46 2.04
CA ARG A 16 -15.25 -12.27 2.82
C ARG A 16 -14.94 -12.36 4.33
N ALA A 17 -13.73 -11.99 4.75
CA ALA A 17 -13.29 -11.97 6.14
C ALA A 17 -13.32 -10.56 6.75
N GLY A 18 -13.97 -9.58 6.09
CA GLY A 18 -14.06 -8.20 6.56
C GLY A 18 -12.73 -7.42 6.48
N ARG A 19 -11.72 -7.93 5.75
CA ARG A 19 -10.40 -7.30 5.60
C ARG A 19 -10.27 -6.62 4.25
N VAL A 20 -9.64 -5.46 4.22
CA VAL A 20 -9.43 -4.68 2.99
C VAL A 20 -8.22 -5.25 2.25
N PRO A 21 -8.39 -5.79 1.03
CA PRO A 21 -7.27 -6.31 0.25
C PRO A 21 -6.43 -5.18 -0.32
N ILE A 22 -5.11 -5.31 -0.19
CA ILE A 22 -4.10 -4.34 -0.62
C ILE A 22 -3.11 -5.05 -1.55
N THR A 23 -2.74 -4.38 -2.64
CA THR A 23 -1.61 -4.78 -3.49
C THR A 23 -0.57 -3.67 -3.49
N VAL A 24 0.69 -4.00 -3.24
CA VAL A 24 1.83 -3.08 -3.30
C VAL A 24 2.84 -3.60 -4.33
N TRP A 25 3.53 -2.70 -5.02
CA TRP A 25 4.69 -3.04 -5.85
C TRP A 25 5.68 -1.89 -5.87
N VAL A 26 6.95 -2.21 -6.06
CA VAL A 26 8.01 -1.20 -6.20
C VAL A 26 8.05 -0.73 -7.65
N ILE A 27 8.13 0.59 -7.81
CA ILE A 27 8.28 1.29 -9.10
C ILE A 27 9.69 1.88 -9.20
N ASP A 28 10.32 2.21 -8.06
CA ASP A 28 11.68 2.76 -7.96
C ASP A 28 12.70 1.90 -8.74
N ASP A 29 13.27 2.50 -9.77
CA ASP A 29 14.26 1.95 -10.68
C ASP A 29 15.70 2.22 -10.20
N HIS A 30 15.90 3.23 -9.35
CA HIS A 30 17.20 3.61 -8.82
C HIS A 30 17.62 2.77 -7.62
N GLN A 31 16.73 2.60 -6.63
CA GLN A 31 17.03 1.90 -5.38
C GLN A 31 15.88 0.96 -4.95
N PRO A 32 15.55 -0.05 -5.76
CA PRO A 32 14.41 -0.94 -5.52
C PRO A 32 14.47 -1.67 -4.17
N GLU A 33 15.66 -2.11 -3.73
CA GLU A 33 15.83 -2.76 -2.42
C GLU A 33 15.52 -1.81 -1.26
N ARG A 34 16.06 -0.59 -1.33
CA ARG A 34 15.89 0.40 -0.26
C ARG A 34 14.44 0.80 -0.15
N THR A 35 13.78 1.06 -1.28
CA THR A 35 12.35 1.36 -1.33
C THR A 35 11.50 0.19 -0.83
N ARG A 36 11.86 -1.05 -1.15
CA ARG A 36 11.21 -2.23 -0.59
C ARG A 36 11.38 -2.31 0.93
N TRP A 37 12.56 -2.01 1.47
CA TRP A 37 12.79 -1.95 2.92
C TRP A 37 11.93 -0.87 3.58
N SER A 38 11.90 0.34 3.05
CA SER A 38 11.03 1.42 3.55
C SER A 38 9.56 0.99 3.50
N ALA A 39 9.07 0.49 2.37
CA ALA A 39 7.69 0.03 2.26
C ALA A 39 7.37 -1.12 3.23
N GLN A 40 8.30 -2.07 3.43
CA GLN A 40 8.08 -3.17 4.38
C GLN A 40 7.99 -2.67 5.82
N LEU A 41 8.81 -1.70 6.22
CA LEU A 41 8.75 -1.11 7.55
C LEU A 41 7.38 -0.46 7.76
N GLU A 42 6.94 0.40 6.84
CA GLU A 42 5.64 1.07 6.93
C GLU A 42 4.49 0.06 6.99
N ILE A 43 4.54 -1.01 6.20
CA ILE A 43 3.51 -2.06 6.21
C ILE A 43 3.52 -2.85 7.53
N THR A 44 4.69 -3.13 8.08
CA THR A 44 4.84 -3.87 9.34
C THR A 44 4.30 -3.02 10.50
N TYR A 45 4.65 -1.72 10.54
CA TYR A 45 4.23 -0.80 11.58
C TYR A 45 2.75 -0.41 11.48
N ALA A 46 2.31 0.08 10.33
CA ALA A 46 0.97 0.65 10.18
C ALA A 46 -0.13 -0.41 10.15
N ALA A 47 0.18 -1.58 9.62
CA ALA A 47 -0.81 -2.60 9.37
C ALA A 47 -0.70 -3.79 10.34
N GLY A 48 0.28 -3.75 11.28
CA GLY A 48 0.46 -4.77 12.32
C GLY A 48 0.80 -6.15 11.76
N PHE A 49 1.27 -6.20 10.51
CA PHE A 49 1.62 -7.44 9.83
C PHE A 49 3.02 -7.88 10.23
N ARG A 50 3.23 -9.20 10.42
CA ARG A 50 4.58 -9.77 10.28
C ARG A 50 5.10 -9.43 8.88
N ALA A 51 6.41 -9.20 8.77
CA ALA A 51 7.11 -8.95 7.51
C ALA A 51 6.46 -9.69 6.34
N LEU A 52 6.06 -8.94 5.31
CA LEU A 52 5.30 -9.46 4.17
C LEU A 52 6.02 -10.66 3.53
N LYS A 53 5.51 -11.86 3.77
CA LYS A 53 6.12 -13.12 3.31
C LYS A 53 6.26 -13.09 1.78
N GLY A 54 7.50 -13.06 1.29
CA GLY A 54 7.79 -13.02 -0.15
C GLY A 54 7.87 -11.62 -0.76
N PHE A 55 7.88 -10.55 0.05
CA PHE A 55 8.27 -9.21 -0.41
C PHE A 55 9.80 -9.05 -0.39
N THR A 56 10.47 -9.83 -1.25
CA THR A 56 11.94 -9.92 -1.35
C THR A 56 12.52 -8.89 -2.32
N ASP A 57 13.79 -8.55 -2.17
CA ASP A 57 14.56 -7.68 -3.09
C ASP A 57 14.46 -8.13 -4.56
N LYS A 58 14.61 -9.44 -4.82
CA LYS A 58 14.47 -10.01 -6.17
C LYS A 58 13.11 -9.73 -6.80
N LYS A 59 12.05 -9.71 -5.98
CA LYS A 59 10.69 -9.45 -6.42
C LYS A 59 10.46 -7.95 -6.61
N ALA A 60 11.03 -7.11 -5.75
CA ALA A 60 11.02 -5.65 -5.89
C ALA A 60 11.68 -5.21 -7.20
N ARG A 61 12.88 -5.72 -7.51
CA ARG A 61 13.60 -5.43 -8.78
C ARG A 61 12.80 -5.77 -10.04
N ARG A 62 11.91 -6.75 -9.96
CA ARG A 62 11.09 -7.22 -11.10
C ARG A 62 9.73 -6.51 -11.17
N GLY A 63 9.49 -5.47 -10.37
CA GLY A 63 8.18 -4.81 -10.26
C GLY A 63 7.08 -5.75 -9.74
N GLY A 64 7.47 -6.80 -9.01
CA GLY A 64 6.57 -7.87 -8.61
C GLY A 64 5.49 -7.38 -7.64
N ARG A 65 4.24 -7.66 -7.97
CA ARG A 65 3.09 -7.31 -7.14
C ARG A 65 3.01 -8.20 -5.91
N HIS A 66 2.78 -7.59 -4.76
CA HIS A 66 2.64 -8.26 -3.49
C HIS A 66 1.27 -7.93 -2.89
N ARG A 67 0.54 -8.95 -2.44
CA ARG A 67 -0.84 -8.84 -1.97
C ARG A 67 -0.94 -9.22 -0.51
N PHE A 68 -1.65 -8.41 0.26
CA PHE A 68 -2.00 -8.67 1.65
C PHE A 68 -3.39 -8.07 1.95
N SER A 69 -3.88 -8.17 3.17
CA SER A 69 -5.17 -7.56 3.54
C SER A 69 -5.12 -7.02 4.95
N CYS A 70 -5.46 -5.75 5.16
CA CYS A 70 -5.50 -5.11 6.48
C CYS A 70 -6.91 -5.03 7.06
N SER A 71 -7.03 -4.81 8.36
CA SER A 71 -8.32 -4.47 8.96
C SER A 71 -8.77 -3.07 8.52
N PRO A 72 -10.08 -2.79 8.41
CA PRO A 72 -10.61 -1.48 7.99
C PRO A 72 -10.09 -0.29 8.81
N ASP A 73 -9.95 -0.47 10.11
CA ASP A 73 -9.45 0.52 11.08
C ASP A 73 -7.99 0.92 10.81
N ARG A 74 -7.15 -0.03 10.37
CA ARG A 74 -5.73 0.18 10.03
C ARG A 74 -5.50 0.70 8.63
N LEU A 75 -6.55 0.77 7.80
CA LEU A 75 -6.40 1.18 6.41
C LEU A 75 -5.90 2.63 6.31
N ASN A 76 -6.42 3.53 7.14
CA ASN A 76 -5.96 4.91 7.15
C ASN A 76 -4.49 5.00 7.55
N ASP A 77 -4.10 4.38 8.67
CA ASP A 77 -2.71 4.34 9.13
C ASP A 77 -1.77 3.85 8.03
N PHE A 78 -2.13 2.76 7.34
CA PHE A 78 -1.37 2.22 6.23
C PHE A 78 -1.20 3.25 5.11
N ILE A 79 -2.28 3.89 4.67
CA ILE A 79 -2.20 4.87 3.57
C ILE A 79 -1.35 6.06 3.96
N TRP A 80 -1.51 6.60 5.17
CA TRP A 80 -0.70 7.71 5.66
C TRP A 80 0.79 7.36 5.69
N ALA A 81 1.13 6.16 6.15
CA ALA A 81 2.50 5.66 6.21
C ALA A 81 3.15 5.55 4.82
N VAL A 82 2.39 5.10 3.81
CA VAL A 82 2.93 4.88 2.46
C VAL A 82 2.72 6.05 1.49
N GLU A 83 1.91 7.05 1.84
CA GLU A 83 1.62 8.24 1.01
C GLU A 83 2.91 8.93 0.51
N PRO A 84 3.96 9.14 1.33
CA PRO A 84 5.22 9.74 0.87
C PRO A 84 5.93 8.92 -0.21
N LEU A 85 5.83 7.59 -0.16
CA LEU A 85 6.44 6.70 -1.16
C LEU A 85 5.65 6.68 -2.46
N ILE A 86 4.32 6.84 -2.39
CA ILE A 86 3.46 7.00 -3.57
C ILE A 86 3.70 8.37 -4.22
N GLU A 87 3.80 9.44 -3.42
CA GLU A 87 4.09 10.81 -3.90
C GLU A 87 5.44 10.89 -4.62
N ALA A 88 6.45 10.19 -4.11
CA ALA A 88 7.77 10.10 -4.72
C ALA A 88 7.84 9.11 -5.92
N GLU A 89 6.70 8.56 -6.36
CA GLU A 89 6.61 7.56 -7.44
C GLU A 89 7.47 6.30 -7.22
N ARG A 90 7.83 6.01 -5.96
CA ARG A 90 8.70 4.89 -5.60
C ARG A 90 7.93 3.56 -5.51
N ILE A 91 6.64 3.63 -5.17
CA ILE A 91 5.78 2.45 -5.07
C ILE A 91 4.42 2.70 -5.74
N GLY A 92 3.80 1.61 -6.18
CA GLY A 92 2.39 1.59 -6.54
C GLY A 92 1.59 0.84 -5.49
N VAL A 93 0.39 1.34 -5.21
CA VAL A 93 -0.54 0.76 -4.24
C VAL A 93 -1.92 0.65 -4.86
N GLU A 94 -2.57 -0.48 -4.63
CA GLU A 94 -3.98 -0.73 -4.93
C GLU A 94 -4.70 -1.18 -3.66
N VAL A 95 -5.90 -0.64 -3.46
CA VAL A 95 -6.79 -1.01 -2.37
C VAL A 95 -8.10 -1.49 -2.99
N SER A 96 -8.51 -2.72 -2.70
CA SER A 96 -9.69 -3.34 -3.32
C SER A 96 -9.64 -3.29 -4.85
N GLY A 97 -8.45 -3.50 -5.43
CA GLY A 97 -8.20 -3.42 -6.88
C GLY A 97 -8.22 -2.01 -7.46
N LYS A 98 -8.44 -0.97 -6.65
CA LYS A 98 -8.43 0.43 -7.08
C LYS A 98 -7.06 1.05 -6.78
N ARG A 99 -6.42 1.61 -7.81
CA ARG A 99 -5.10 2.24 -7.66
C ARG A 99 -5.20 3.50 -6.80
N VAL A 100 -4.40 3.54 -5.75
CA VAL A 100 -4.23 4.73 -4.91
C VAL A 100 -3.29 5.67 -5.65
N ARG A 101 -3.74 6.91 -5.83
CA ARG A 101 -2.89 8.00 -6.30
C ARG A 101 -2.70 8.95 -5.13
N ALA A 102 -1.47 9.36 -4.89
CA ALA A 102 -1.25 10.49 -4.02
C ALA A 102 -2.02 11.69 -4.56
N ARG A 103 -2.63 12.47 -3.66
CA ARG A 103 -3.01 13.82 -4.05
C ARG A 103 -1.67 14.51 -4.25
N LEU A 104 -1.31 14.83 -5.49
CA LEU A 104 -0.41 15.94 -5.73
C LEU A 104 -1.03 17.11 -4.95
N ARG A 105 -0.54 17.40 -3.74
CA ARG A 105 -0.83 18.67 -3.09
C ARG A 105 -0.30 19.66 -4.10
N ARG A 106 -1.21 20.34 -4.82
CA ARG A 106 -0.84 21.62 -5.42
C ARG A 106 -0.20 22.39 -4.28
N LYS A 107 1.13 22.54 -4.32
CA LYS A 107 1.80 23.59 -3.57
C LYS A 107 1.00 24.83 -3.93
N ARG A 108 0.24 25.37 -2.97
CA ARG A 108 -0.15 26.77 -3.07
C ARG A 108 1.18 27.51 -3.11
N ALA A 109 1.41 28.18 -4.23
CA ALA A 109 2.45 29.18 -4.37
C ALA A 109 2.27 30.25 -3.29
#